data_AF-P60027-F1
#
_entry.id   AF-P60027-F1
#
_cell.length_a   1.000
_cell.length_b   1.000
_cell.length_c   1.000
_cell.angle_alpha   90.00
_cell.angle_beta   90.00
_cell.angle_gamma   90.00
#
_symmetry.space_group_name_H-M   'P 1'
#
loop_
_entity.id
_entity.type
_entity.pdbx_description
1 polymer ?
#
loop_
_entity_poly.entity_id
_entity_poly.type
_entity_poly.pdbx_seq_one_letter_code
_entity_poly.pdbx_strand_id
1 'polypeptide(L)'
;MESTPSRGLNRVHLQCRNLQEFLGGLSPGVLDRLYGHPATCLAVFRELPSLAKNWVMRMLFLEQPLPQAAVALWVKKEFSKAQEESTGLLSGLRIWHTQLLPGGLQGLILNPIFRQNLRIALLGGGKAWSDDTSQLGPDKHARDVPSLDKYAEERWEVVLHFMVGSPSAAVSQDLAQLLSQAGLMKSTEPGEPPCITSAGFQFLLLDTPAQLWYFMLQYLQTAQSRGMDLVEILSFLFQLSFSTLGKDYSVEGMSDSLLNFLQHLREFGLVFQRKRKSRRYYPTRLAINLSSGVSGAGGTVHQPGFIVVETNYRLYAYTESELQIALIALFSEMLYRFPNMVVAQVTRESVQQAIASGITAQQIIHFLRTRAHPVMLKQTPVLPPTITDQIRLWELERDRLRFTEGVLYNQFLSQVDFELLLAHARELGVLVFENSAKRLMVVTPAGHSDVKRFWKRQKHSS
;
A
#
# COMPACT_ATOMS: atom_id res chain seq x y z
N MET A 1 18.68 23.65 -26.67
CA MET A 1 19.33 22.64 -25.79
C MET A 1 18.23 22.02 -24.95
N GLU A 2 17.50 21.08 -25.55
CA GLU A 2 16.40 20.38 -24.88
C GLU A 2 16.99 19.12 -24.22
N SER A 3 17.05 19.15 -22.90
CA SER A 3 17.38 18.01 -22.07
C SER A 3 16.22 17.01 -22.10
N THR A 4 16.36 15.93 -22.85
CA THR A 4 15.51 14.74 -22.69
C THR A 4 15.60 14.23 -21.25
N PRO A 5 14.48 14.03 -20.54
CA PRO A 5 14.50 13.59 -19.17
C PRO A 5 14.96 12.12 -19.15
N SER A 6 16.01 11.88 -18.39
CA SER A 6 16.43 10.53 -17.99
C SER A 6 15.22 9.76 -17.46
N ARG A 7 14.89 8.63 -18.11
CA ARG A 7 14.02 7.58 -17.54
C ARG A 7 14.69 7.02 -16.29
N GLY A 8 14.59 7.74 -15.18
CA GLY A 8 14.84 7.19 -13.86
C GLY A 8 13.75 6.15 -13.61
N LEU A 9 14.15 4.95 -13.18
CA LEU A 9 13.23 3.99 -12.58
C LEU A 9 12.36 4.76 -11.58
N ASN A 10 11.06 4.89 -11.90
CA ASN A 10 10.09 5.49 -11.00
C ASN A 10 10.17 4.72 -9.69
N ARG A 11 10.83 5.32 -8.69
CA ARG A 11 10.93 4.81 -7.34
C ARG A 11 9.52 4.82 -6.77
N VAL A 12 8.83 3.69 -6.88
CA VAL A 12 7.48 3.52 -6.35
C VAL A 12 7.60 3.49 -4.83
N HIS A 13 7.43 4.65 -4.20
CA HIS A 13 7.13 4.69 -2.78
C HIS A 13 5.76 4.05 -2.57
N LEU A 14 5.65 3.12 -1.62
CA LEU A 14 4.36 2.59 -1.21
C LEU A 14 3.44 3.74 -0.76
N GLN A 15 2.45 4.07 -1.59
CA GLN A 15 1.40 5.03 -1.25
C GLN A 15 0.25 4.28 -0.59
N CYS A 16 0.18 4.33 0.73
CA CYS A 16 -0.98 3.86 1.47
C CYS A 16 -2.13 4.85 1.25
N ARG A 17 -2.99 4.57 0.26
CA ARG A 17 -4.20 5.36 0.04
C ARG A 17 -5.09 5.29 1.27
N ASN A 18 -5.57 6.44 1.74
CA ASN A 18 -6.58 6.44 2.79
C ASN A 18 -7.93 5.90 2.23
N LEU A 19 -8.89 5.63 3.12
CA LEU A 19 -10.20 5.11 2.70
C LEU A 19 -10.89 6.03 1.69
N GLN A 20 -10.75 7.35 1.87
CA GLN A 20 -11.39 8.34 1.02
C GLN A 20 -10.87 8.31 -0.42
N GLU A 21 -9.55 8.19 -0.60
CA GLU A 21 -8.90 8.06 -1.90
C GLU A 21 -9.26 6.75 -2.59
N PHE A 22 -9.36 5.65 -1.83
CA PHE A 22 -9.82 4.38 -2.37
C PHE A 22 -11.27 4.48 -2.87
N LEU A 23 -12.18 5.00 -2.04
CA LEU A 23 -13.58 5.15 -2.41
C LEU A 23 -13.77 6.15 -3.57
N GLY A 24 -13.01 7.24 -3.59
CA GLY A 24 -13.03 8.21 -4.68
C GLY A 24 -12.54 7.65 -6.02
N GLY A 25 -11.77 6.55 -6.01
CA GLY A 25 -11.36 5.83 -7.20
C GLY A 25 -12.39 4.82 -7.73
N LEU A 26 -13.46 4.54 -6.97
CA LEU A 26 -14.52 3.61 -7.39
C LEU A 26 -15.50 4.27 -8.36
N SER A 27 -16.10 3.46 -9.23
CA SER A 27 -17.13 3.96 -10.15
C SER A 27 -18.36 4.48 -9.37
N PRO A 28 -19.07 5.51 -9.87
CA PRO A 28 -20.28 6.03 -9.22
C PRO A 28 -21.33 4.97 -8.91
N GLY A 29 -21.54 4.01 -9.82
CA GLY A 29 -22.51 2.92 -9.61
C GLY A 29 -22.12 1.93 -8.52
N VAL A 30 -20.83 1.79 -8.19
CA VAL A 30 -20.38 1.00 -7.03
C VAL A 30 -20.62 1.78 -5.74
N LEU A 31 -20.30 3.07 -5.72
CA LEU A 31 -20.54 3.94 -4.54
C LEU A 31 -22.03 4.02 -4.18
N ASP A 32 -22.89 4.23 -5.17
CA ASP A 32 -24.34 4.35 -4.94
C ASP A 32 -24.92 3.02 -4.36
N ARG A 33 -24.39 1.87 -4.79
CA ARG A 33 -24.74 0.55 -4.21
C ARG A 33 -24.19 0.37 -2.80
N LEU A 34 -22.95 0.77 -2.55
CA LEU A 34 -22.32 0.72 -1.21
C LEU A 34 -23.09 1.53 -0.19
N TYR A 35 -23.59 2.71 -0.57
CA TYR A 35 -24.44 3.54 0.29
C TYR A 35 -25.81 2.94 0.58
N GLY A 36 -26.19 1.86 -0.08
CA GLY A 36 -27.33 1.02 0.28
C GLY A 36 -27.19 0.35 1.65
N HIS A 37 -25.99 0.29 2.23
CA HIS A 37 -25.72 -0.37 3.50
C HIS A 37 -25.43 0.64 4.65
N PRO A 38 -26.22 0.65 5.74
CA PRO A 38 -26.02 1.56 6.87
C PRO A 38 -24.63 1.55 7.50
N ALA A 39 -24.01 0.37 7.65
CA ALA A 39 -22.66 0.24 8.18
C ALA A 39 -21.62 0.96 7.30
N THR A 40 -21.79 0.89 5.97
CA THR A 40 -20.91 1.60 5.03
C THR A 40 -21.05 3.11 5.14
N CYS A 41 -22.29 3.62 5.24
CA CYS A 41 -22.53 5.04 5.45
C CYS A 41 -21.89 5.55 6.75
N LEU A 42 -21.98 4.78 7.84
CA LEU A 42 -21.36 5.16 9.11
C LEU A 42 -19.83 5.13 9.04
N ALA A 43 -19.24 4.11 8.40
CA ALA A 43 -17.78 4.03 8.22
C ALA A 43 -17.26 5.23 7.43
N VAL A 44 -17.91 5.55 6.31
CA VAL A 44 -17.55 6.72 5.49
C VAL A 44 -17.70 8.01 6.29
N PHE A 45 -18.81 8.19 7.03
CA PHE A 45 -19.01 9.36 7.88
C PHE A 45 -17.93 9.50 8.95
N ARG A 46 -17.49 8.40 9.59
CA ARG A 46 -16.42 8.40 10.60
C ARG A 46 -15.07 8.85 10.06
N GLU A 47 -14.76 8.56 8.80
CA GLU A 47 -13.49 8.95 8.19
C GLU A 47 -13.49 10.37 7.64
N LEU A 48 -14.63 11.05 7.53
CA LEU A 48 -14.68 12.43 7.01
C LEU A 48 -13.92 13.43 7.91
N PRO A 49 -13.33 14.49 7.32
CA PRO A 49 -12.82 15.63 8.07
C PRO A 49 -13.90 16.25 8.96
N SER A 50 -13.50 16.85 10.09
CA SER A 50 -14.44 17.43 11.07
C SER A 50 -15.41 18.44 10.46
N LEU A 51 -14.97 19.22 9.48
CA LEU A 51 -15.82 20.18 8.76
C LEU A 51 -16.91 19.48 7.94
N ALA A 52 -16.53 18.50 7.12
CA ALA A 52 -17.44 17.68 6.33
C ALA A 52 -18.46 16.94 7.20
N LYS A 53 -18.03 16.37 8.34
CA LYS A 53 -18.92 15.75 9.33
C LYS A 53 -19.97 16.72 9.84
N ASN A 54 -19.58 17.95 10.17
CA ASN A 54 -20.49 18.96 10.68
C ASN A 54 -21.58 19.30 9.66
N TRP A 55 -21.21 19.48 8.39
CA TRP A 55 -22.17 19.72 7.32
C TRP A 55 -23.15 18.57 7.12
N VAL A 56 -22.66 17.34 7.05
CA VAL A 56 -23.51 16.14 6.92
C VAL A 56 -24.49 16.06 8.10
N MET A 57 -24.03 16.30 9.33
CA MET A 57 -24.90 16.29 10.52
C MET A 57 -25.97 17.40 10.49
N ARG A 58 -25.61 18.62 10.07
CA ARG A 58 -26.58 19.72 9.94
C ARG A 58 -27.63 19.45 8.86
N MET A 59 -27.25 18.79 7.78
CA MET A 59 -28.13 18.48 6.65
C MET A 59 -28.89 17.16 6.79
N LEU A 60 -28.57 16.33 7.78
CA LEU A 60 -29.07 14.95 7.92
C LEU A 60 -30.61 14.87 7.95
N PHE A 61 -31.26 15.85 8.57
CA PHE A 61 -32.72 15.94 8.70
C PHE A 61 -33.36 16.94 7.74
N LEU A 62 -32.57 17.55 6.85
CA LEU A 62 -33.07 18.47 5.85
C LEU A 62 -33.46 17.68 4.60
N GLU A 63 -34.71 17.86 4.20
CA GLU A 63 -35.23 17.25 2.96
C GLU A 63 -35.01 18.12 1.74
N GLN A 64 -34.92 19.44 1.96
CA GLN A 64 -34.78 20.43 0.90
C GLN A 64 -33.29 20.79 0.65
N PRO A 65 -32.91 21.07 -0.60
CA PRO A 65 -31.59 21.59 -0.93
C PRO A 65 -31.33 22.96 -0.26
N LEU A 66 -30.14 23.15 0.28
CA LEU A 66 -29.70 24.42 0.86
C LEU A 66 -28.87 25.24 -0.14
N PRO A 67 -29.07 26.57 -0.28
CA PRO A 67 -28.22 27.39 -1.13
C PRO A 67 -26.74 27.24 -0.77
N GLN A 68 -25.86 27.03 -1.76
CA GLN A 68 -24.42 26.85 -1.54
C GLN A 68 -23.80 28.04 -0.79
N ALA A 69 -24.27 29.26 -1.07
CA ALA A 69 -23.86 30.48 -0.35
C ALA A 69 -24.18 30.40 1.15
N ALA A 70 -25.33 29.84 1.53
CA ALA A 70 -25.72 29.69 2.93
C ALA A 70 -24.84 28.66 3.67
N VAL A 71 -24.50 27.55 2.99
CA VAL A 71 -23.57 26.54 3.53
C VAL A 71 -22.17 27.13 3.68
N ALA A 72 -21.72 27.97 2.73
CA ALA A 72 -20.42 28.64 2.80
C ALA A 72 -20.31 29.60 3.99
N LEU A 73 -21.40 30.26 4.39
CA LEU A 73 -21.44 31.14 5.56
C LEU A 73 -21.24 30.41 6.90
N TRP A 74 -21.34 29.08 6.94
CA TRP A 74 -21.09 28.31 8.16
C TRP A 74 -19.60 28.21 8.51
N VAL A 75 -18.70 28.63 7.61
CA VAL A 75 -17.25 28.56 7.79
C VAL A 75 -16.66 29.96 7.86
N LYS A 76 -15.77 30.19 8.83
CA LYS A 76 -15.01 31.45 8.90
C LYS A 76 -14.05 31.54 7.72
N LYS A 77 -13.82 32.76 7.21
CA LYS A 77 -12.95 33.01 6.04
C LYS A 77 -11.54 32.41 6.16
N GLU A 78 -11.01 32.29 7.37
CA GLU A 78 -9.70 31.68 7.67
C GLU A 78 -9.59 30.21 7.25
N PHE A 79 -10.71 29.49 7.13
CA PHE A 79 -10.75 28.06 6.77
C PHE A 79 -11.26 27.81 5.35
N SER A 80 -11.17 28.81 4.45
CA SER A 80 -11.63 28.70 3.06
C SER A 80 -11.00 27.52 2.30
N LYS A 81 -9.70 27.28 2.50
CA LYS A 81 -9.00 26.15 1.88
C LYS A 81 -9.56 24.79 2.34
N ALA A 82 -9.75 24.62 3.66
CA ALA A 82 -10.34 23.41 4.22
C ALA A 82 -11.80 23.21 3.77
N GLN A 83 -12.52 24.30 3.53
CA GLN A 83 -13.86 24.29 2.97
C GLN A 83 -13.87 23.78 1.52
N GLU A 84 -12.97 24.28 0.67
CA GLU A 84 -12.84 23.82 -0.72
C GLU A 84 -12.47 22.32 -0.78
N GLU A 85 -11.48 21.90 0.01
CA GLU A 85 -11.06 20.50 0.12
C GLU A 85 -12.21 19.59 0.59
N SER A 86 -12.90 19.98 1.67
CA SER A 86 -14.04 19.21 2.21
C SER A 86 -15.22 19.16 1.23
N THR A 87 -15.44 20.23 0.45
CA THR A 87 -16.50 20.29 -0.56
C THR A 87 -16.19 19.38 -1.74
N GLY A 88 -14.96 19.44 -2.23
CA GLY A 88 -14.47 18.53 -3.27
C GLY A 88 -14.55 17.07 -2.84
N LEU A 89 -14.18 16.78 -1.59
CA LEU A 89 -14.26 15.45 -1.00
C LEU A 89 -15.71 14.92 -0.96
N LEU A 90 -16.64 15.67 -0.39
CA LEU A 90 -18.05 15.25 -0.27
C LEU A 90 -18.72 15.06 -1.64
N SER A 91 -18.39 15.92 -2.61
CA SER A 91 -18.87 15.80 -3.99
C SER A 91 -18.25 14.61 -4.70
N GLY A 92 -16.93 14.39 -4.55
CA GLY A 92 -16.21 13.24 -5.13
C GLY A 92 -16.69 11.90 -4.57
N LEU A 93 -16.98 11.85 -3.27
CA LEU A 93 -17.59 10.69 -2.61
C LEU A 93 -19.10 10.60 -2.87
N ARG A 94 -19.73 11.51 -3.60
CA ARG A 94 -21.19 11.46 -3.89
C ARG A 94 -22.07 11.44 -2.64
N ILE A 95 -21.58 12.00 -1.53
CA ILE A 95 -22.33 12.12 -0.26
C ILE A 95 -23.37 13.22 -0.37
N TRP A 96 -23.08 14.25 -1.15
CA TRP A 96 -24.02 15.29 -1.54
C TRP A 96 -23.94 15.59 -3.03
N HIS A 97 -24.96 16.26 -3.54
CA HIS A 97 -25.07 16.66 -4.93
C HIS A 97 -25.50 18.12 -5.03
N THR A 98 -25.09 18.75 -6.12
CA THR A 98 -25.58 20.07 -6.49
C THR A 98 -26.90 19.94 -7.25
N GLN A 99 -27.92 20.66 -6.81
CA GLN A 99 -29.23 20.75 -7.44
C GLN A 99 -29.57 22.21 -7.73
N LEU A 100 -30.16 22.50 -8.89
CA LEU A 100 -30.60 23.85 -9.21
C LEU A 100 -31.85 24.20 -8.39
N LEU A 101 -31.78 25.31 -7.65
CA LEU A 101 -32.89 25.90 -6.92
C LEU A 101 -33.70 26.84 -7.84
N PRO A 102 -34.98 27.13 -7.49
CA PRO A 102 -35.73 28.21 -8.12
C PRO A 102 -34.92 29.52 -8.10
N GLY A 103 -34.83 30.20 -9.25
CA GLY A 103 -34.01 31.41 -9.40
C GLY A 103 -32.58 31.19 -9.90
N GLY A 104 -32.20 29.95 -10.28
CA GLY A 104 -30.90 29.66 -10.89
C GLY A 104 -29.74 29.53 -9.89
N LEU A 105 -30.04 29.58 -8.59
CA LEU A 105 -29.04 29.37 -7.54
C LEU A 105 -28.68 27.89 -7.43
N GLN A 106 -27.42 27.59 -7.12
CA GLN A 106 -26.99 26.22 -6.82
C GLN A 106 -27.31 25.89 -5.36
N GLY A 107 -28.10 24.83 -5.17
CA GLY A 107 -28.38 24.21 -3.89
C GLY A 107 -27.56 22.94 -3.69
N LEU A 108 -27.24 22.62 -2.43
CA LEU A 108 -26.60 21.39 -2.01
C LEU A 108 -27.63 20.52 -1.28
N ILE A 109 -27.71 19.25 -1.66
CA ILE A 109 -28.57 18.26 -1.00
C ILE A 109 -27.77 16.99 -0.71
N LEU A 110 -27.98 16.38 0.45
CA LEU A 110 -27.39 15.07 0.74
C LEU A 110 -27.99 14.01 -0.19
N ASN A 111 -27.16 13.05 -0.61
CA ASN A 111 -27.63 11.87 -1.33
C ASN A 111 -28.73 11.19 -0.49
N PRO A 112 -29.95 11.02 -1.03
CA PRO A 112 -31.09 10.53 -0.26
C PRO A 112 -30.87 9.12 0.32
N ILE A 113 -30.16 8.26 -0.40
CA ILE A 113 -29.83 6.90 0.04
C ILE A 113 -28.85 6.96 1.21
N PHE A 114 -27.76 7.73 1.05
CA PHE A 114 -26.76 7.93 2.10
C PHE A 114 -27.40 8.56 3.35
N ARG A 115 -28.24 9.58 3.17
CA ARG A 115 -28.96 10.26 4.26
C ARG A 115 -29.83 9.28 5.05
N GLN A 116 -30.63 8.48 4.35
CA GLN A 116 -31.53 7.52 5.00
C GLN A 116 -30.75 6.44 5.76
N ASN A 117 -29.72 5.87 5.14
CA ASN A 117 -28.93 4.81 5.75
C ASN A 117 -28.02 5.31 6.89
N LEU A 118 -27.52 6.54 6.81
CA LEU A 118 -26.81 7.18 7.92
C LEU A 118 -27.76 7.48 9.09
N ARG A 119 -29.00 7.90 8.84
CA ARG A 119 -30.02 8.07 9.89
C ARG A 119 -30.30 6.75 10.60
N ILE A 120 -30.51 5.68 9.83
CA ILE A 120 -30.70 4.32 10.35
C ILE A 120 -29.50 3.91 11.23
N ALA A 121 -28.28 4.20 10.78
CA ALA A 121 -27.07 3.83 11.52
C ALA A 121 -26.87 4.61 12.83
N LEU A 122 -27.21 5.90 12.86
CA LEU A 122 -26.98 6.76 14.03
C LEU A 122 -28.10 6.69 15.07
N LEU A 123 -29.35 6.64 14.63
CA LEU A 123 -30.52 6.65 15.53
C LEU A 123 -31.03 5.26 15.88
N GLY A 124 -30.50 4.23 15.22
CA GLY A 124 -31.08 2.90 15.22
C GLY A 124 -32.27 2.79 14.27
N GLY A 125 -32.49 1.58 13.78
CA GLY A 125 -33.54 1.24 12.82
C GLY A 125 -33.08 0.21 11.82
N GLY A 126 -33.98 -0.23 10.95
CA GLY A 126 -33.69 -1.22 9.92
C GLY A 126 -33.40 -2.62 10.48
N LYS A 127 -32.84 -3.48 9.64
CA LYS A 127 -32.37 -4.80 10.05
C LYS A 127 -31.08 -4.67 10.85
N ALA A 128 -30.94 -5.48 11.90
CA ALA A 128 -29.65 -5.60 12.59
C ALA A 128 -28.56 -5.92 11.57
N TRP A 129 -27.39 -5.29 11.70
CA TRP A 129 -26.33 -5.46 10.71
C TRP A 129 -25.80 -6.89 10.71
N SER A 130 -25.77 -7.49 11.89
CA SER A 130 -25.34 -8.85 12.10
C SER A 130 -26.44 -9.65 12.80
N ASP A 131 -26.66 -10.87 12.32
CA ASP A 131 -27.52 -11.81 13.02
C ASP A 131 -26.84 -12.24 14.32
N ASP A 132 -27.53 -11.99 15.43
CA ASP A 132 -27.12 -12.48 16.73
C ASP A 132 -27.19 -14.01 16.74
N THR A 133 -26.19 -14.65 17.35
CA THR A 133 -26.07 -16.11 17.47
C THR A 133 -27.08 -16.72 18.44
N SER A 134 -28.14 -16.00 18.77
CA SER A 134 -29.21 -16.40 19.69
C SER A 134 -29.83 -17.74 19.31
N GLN A 135 -29.99 -18.02 18.01
CA GLN A 135 -30.52 -19.29 17.49
C GLN A 135 -29.55 -20.47 17.65
N LEU A 136 -28.23 -20.21 17.76
CA LEU A 136 -27.21 -21.24 17.81
C LEU A 136 -26.95 -21.74 19.25
N GLY A 137 -27.43 -21.02 20.28
CA GLY A 137 -27.20 -21.29 21.70
C GLY A 137 -25.86 -20.77 22.22
N PRO A 138 -25.42 -21.11 23.45
CA PRO A 138 -24.08 -20.77 23.94
C PRO A 138 -22.98 -21.58 23.23
N ASP A 139 -21.85 -20.95 22.89
CA ASP A 139 -20.68 -21.67 22.36
C ASP A 139 -19.88 -22.34 23.49
N LYS A 140 -19.74 -23.67 23.42
CA LYS A 140 -18.89 -24.45 24.35
C LYS A 140 -17.41 -24.10 24.22
N HIS A 141 -17.00 -23.51 23.11
CA HIS A 141 -15.62 -23.13 22.80
C HIS A 141 -15.45 -21.63 22.60
N ALA A 142 -16.25 -20.83 23.33
CA ALA A 142 -16.15 -19.39 23.30
C ALA A 142 -14.71 -18.93 23.56
N ARG A 143 -14.28 -17.91 22.81
CA ARG A 143 -12.96 -17.32 22.93
C ARG A 143 -13.04 -16.01 23.69
N ASP A 144 -12.19 -15.88 24.69
CA ASP A 144 -11.96 -14.63 25.40
C ASP A 144 -11.12 -13.66 24.54
N VAL A 145 -11.18 -12.39 24.89
CA VAL A 145 -10.48 -11.32 24.16
C VAL A 145 -8.96 -11.57 24.08
N PRO A 146 -8.26 -11.96 25.17
CA PRO A 146 -6.82 -12.25 25.10
C PRO A 146 -6.44 -13.38 24.13
N SER A 147 -7.25 -14.44 24.03
CA SER A 147 -6.96 -15.52 23.08
C SER A 147 -7.18 -15.11 21.63
N LEU A 148 -8.14 -14.21 21.37
CA LEU A 148 -8.35 -13.64 20.03
C LEU A 148 -7.21 -12.71 19.62
N ASP A 149 -6.70 -11.89 20.54
CA ASP A 149 -5.55 -11.01 20.30
C ASP A 149 -4.30 -11.84 19.96
N LYS A 150 -3.98 -12.85 20.79
CA LYS A 150 -2.87 -13.77 20.54
C LYS A 150 -3.00 -14.51 19.20
N TYR A 151 -4.19 -15.01 18.89
CA TYR A 151 -4.46 -15.66 17.60
C TYR A 151 -4.20 -14.73 16.42
N ALA A 152 -4.65 -13.48 16.51
CA ALA A 152 -4.53 -12.50 15.45
C ALA A 152 -3.06 -12.14 15.21
N GLU A 153 -2.29 -11.92 16.29
CA GLU A 153 -0.86 -11.64 16.25
C GLU A 153 -0.08 -12.80 15.64
N GLU A 154 -0.24 -14.03 16.15
CA GLU A 154 0.45 -15.22 15.63
C GLU A 154 0.17 -15.44 14.13
N ARG A 155 -1.09 -15.27 13.70
CA ARG A 155 -1.46 -15.45 12.29
C ARG A 155 -0.83 -14.38 11.40
N TRP A 156 -0.86 -13.12 11.83
CA TRP A 156 -0.27 -12.04 11.07
C TRP A 156 1.26 -12.18 11.02
N GLU A 157 1.90 -12.56 12.12
CA GLU A 157 3.34 -12.83 12.18
C GLU A 157 3.78 -13.93 11.21
N VAL A 158 2.98 -14.99 11.03
CA VAL A 158 3.28 -16.02 10.01
C VAL A 158 3.33 -15.42 8.60
N VAL A 159 2.44 -14.48 8.26
CA VAL A 159 2.47 -13.78 6.97
C VAL A 159 3.74 -12.97 6.82
N LEU A 160 4.13 -12.23 7.86
CA LEU A 160 5.33 -11.41 7.85
C LEU A 160 6.61 -12.26 7.78
N HIS A 161 6.67 -13.38 8.50
CA HIS A 161 7.77 -14.33 8.43
C HIS A 161 7.91 -14.97 7.06
N PHE A 162 6.80 -15.26 6.38
CA PHE A 162 6.83 -15.75 5.00
C PHE A 162 7.43 -14.70 4.05
N MET A 163 7.08 -13.43 4.21
CA MET A 163 7.66 -12.34 3.40
C MET A 163 9.17 -12.20 3.57
N VAL A 164 9.70 -12.47 4.77
CA VAL A 164 11.15 -12.43 5.05
C VAL A 164 11.87 -13.71 4.59
N GLY A 165 11.12 -14.74 4.16
CA GLY A 165 11.69 -16.01 3.70
C GLY A 165 12.05 -16.97 4.83
N SER A 166 11.39 -16.87 5.99
CA SER A 166 11.63 -17.81 7.10
C SER A 166 11.18 -19.23 6.71
N PRO A 167 12.03 -20.26 6.89
CA PRO A 167 11.75 -21.62 6.42
C PRO A 167 10.54 -22.28 7.12
N SER A 168 10.18 -21.83 8.32
CA SER A 168 9.07 -22.39 9.10
C SER A 168 7.72 -21.78 8.75
N ALA A 169 7.68 -20.68 7.99
CA ALA A 169 6.45 -19.98 7.67
C ALA A 169 5.87 -20.51 6.37
N ALA A 170 4.75 -21.24 6.46
CA ALA A 170 3.97 -21.66 5.32
C ALA A 170 2.65 -20.88 5.28
N VAL A 171 2.40 -20.20 4.17
CA VAL A 171 1.13 -19.51 3.88
C VAL A 171 0.35 -20.27 2.82
N SER A 172 -0.96 -19.99 2.72
CA SER A 172 -1.78 -20.53 1.63
C SER A 172 -1.29 -20.03 0.27
N GLN A 173 -1.53 -20.82 -0.77
CA GLN A 173 -1.18 -20.44 -2.15
C GLN A 173 -1.86 -19.13 -2.57
N ASP A 174 -3.11 -18.93 -2.15
CA ASP A 174 -3.89 -17.72 -2.44
C ASP A 174 -3.27 -16.47 -1.80
N LEU A 175 -2.72 -16.59 -0.59
CA LEU A 175 -2.02 -15.52 0.11
C LEU A 175 -0.66 -15.21 -0.56
N ALA A 176 0.11 -16.24 -0.93
CA ALA A 176 1.36 -16.06 -1.65
C ALA A 176 1.16 -15.36 -3.02
N GLN A 177 0.10 -15.76 -3.74
CA GLN A 177 -0.30 -15.09 -4.99
C GLN A 177 -0.70 -13.64 -4.75
N LEU A 178 -1.44 -13.34 -3.69
CA LEU A 178 -1.83 -11.98 -3.36
C LEU A 178 -0.62 -11.10 -3.02
N LEU A 179 0.31 -11.59 -2.19
CA LEU A 179 1.55 -10.87 -1.88
C LEU A 179 2.37 -10.58 -3.15
N SER A 180 2.38 -11.52 -4.10
CA SER A 180 3.05 -11.35 -5.39
C SER A 180 2.33 -10.34 -6.28
N GLN A 181 0.99 -10.41 -6.37
CA GLN A 181 0.15 -9.46 -7.13
C GLN A 181 0.22 -8.04 -6.57
N ALA A 182 0.31 -7.91 -5.25
CA ALA A 182 0.52 -6.64 -4.55
C ALA A 182 1.92 -6.04 -4.79
N GLY A 183 2.78 -6.75 -5.53
CA GLY A 183 4.16 -6.36 -5.79
C GLY A 183 5.05 -6.41 -4.55
N LEU A 184 4.63 -7.09 -3.47
CA LEU A 184 5.38 -7.20 -2.22
C LEU A 184 6.42 -8.32 -2.26
N MET A 185 6.16 -9.35 -3.07
CA MET A 185 7.10 -10.44 -3.32
C MET A 185 7.23 -10.70 -4.82
N LYS A 186 8.39 -11.20 -5.25
CA LYS A 186 8.66 -11.58 -6.65
C LYS A 186 9.26 -12.98 -6.68
N SER A 187 8.78 -13.81 -7.61
CA SER A 187 9.46 -15.07 -7.96
C SER A 187 10.36 -14.77 -9.15
N THR A 188 11.67 -14.89 -8.98
CA THR A 188 12.64 -14.66 -10.06
C THR A 188 12.58 -15.79 -11.08
N GLU A 189 12.41 -17.03 -10.62
CA GLU A 189 12.36 -18.23 -11.45
C GLU A 189 11.18 -19.14 -11.04
N PRO A 190 10.57 -19.86 -12.00
CA PRO A 190 9.52 -20.83 -11.70
C PRO A 190 10.09 -21.98 -10.85
N GLY A 191 9.74 -22.00 -9.55
CA GLY A 191 10.13 -23.04 -8.60
C GLY A 191 10.97 -22.54 -7.42
N GLU A 192 11.56 -21.34 -7.52
CA GLU A 192 12.25 -20.73 -6.39
C GLU A 192 11.26 -20.08 -5.40
N PRO A 193 11.57 -20.08 -4.09
CA PRO A 193 10.78 -19.35 -3.11
C PRO A 193 10.74 -17.86 -3.49
N PRO A 194 9.57 -17.21 -3.38
CA PRO A 194 9.45 -15.80 -3.71
C PRO A 194 10.34 -14.97 -2.78
N CYS A 195 11.05 -13.99 -3.35
CA CYS A 195 11.87 -13.05 -2.60
C CYS A 195 11.14 -11.73 -2.38
N ILE A 196 11.46 -11.04 -1.30
CA ILE A 196 10.85 -9.75 -0.95
C ILE A 196 11.25 -8.67 -1.97
N THR A 197 10.32 -7.80 -2.34
CA THR A 197 10.62 -6.64 -3.20
C THR A 197 10.97 -5.40 -2.37
N SER A 198 11.37 -4.31 -3.05
CA SER A 198 11.54 -2.99 -2.42
C SER A 198 10.27 -2.50 -1.72
N ALA A 199 9.10 -2.74 -2.33
CA ALA A 199 7.80 -2.44 -1.76
C ALA A 199 7.50 -3.39 -0.61
N GLY A 200 7.79 -4.69 -0.75
CA GLY A 200 7.68 -5.67 0.34
C GLY A 200 8.43 -5.26 1.59
N PHE A 201 9.66 -4.79 1.44
CA PHE A 201 10.46 -4.32 2.57
C PHE A 201 9.84 -3.07 3.20
N GLN A 202 9.44 -2.07 2.40
CA GLN A 202 8.73 -0.89 2.91
C GLN A 202 7.44 -1.26 3.64
N PHE A 203 6.70 -2.26 3.16
CA PHE A 203 5.49 -2.76 3.80
C PHE A 203 5.79 -3.31 5.18
N LEU A 204 6.86 -4.11 5.35
CA LEU A 204 7.27 -4.61 6.66
C LEU A 204 7.68 -3.51 7.64
N LEU A 205 8.02 -2.31 7.16
CA LEU A 205 8.34 -1.15 7.99
C LEU A 205 7.11 -0.40 8.51
N LEU A 206 5.94 -0.61 7.90
CA LEU A 206 4.69 0.02 8.32
C LEU A 206 4.24 -0.52 9.68
N ASP A 207 3.42 0.25 10.39
CA ASP A 207 2.70 -0.21 11.57
C ASP A 207 1.59 -1.21 11.16
N THR A 208 1.22 -2.10 12.08
CA THR A 208 0.25 -3.18 11.81
C THR A 208 -1.05 -2.70 11.18
N PRO A 209 -1.68 -1.59 11.64
CA PRO A 209 -2.88 -1.05 10.99
C PRO A 209 -2.65 -0.65 9.53
N ALA A 210 -1.56 0.04 9.21
CA ALA A 210 -1.26 0.44 7.83
C ALA A 210 -0.88 -0.76 6.95
N GLN A 211 -0.17 -1.76 7.49
CA GLN A 211 0.10 -3.02 6.79
C GLN A 211 -1.21 -3.71 6.40
N LEU A 212 -2.10 -3.93 7.38
CA LEU A 212 -3.38 -4.58 7.14
C LEU A 212 -4.23 -3.80 6.16
N TRP A 213 -4.29 -2.46 6.30
CA TRP A 213 -5.04 -1.61 5.39
C TRP A 213 -4.52 -1.70 3.96
N TYR A 214 -3.20 -1.56 3.76
CA TYR A 214 -2.58 -1.71 2.45
C TYR A 214 -2.89 -3.09 1.84
N PHE A 215 -2.70 -4.14 2.64
CA PHE A 215 -2.95 -5.51 2.21
C PHE A 215 -4.41 -5.72 1.79
N MET A 216 -5.35 -5.18 2.57
CA MET A 216 -6.78 -5.25 2.26
C MET A 216 -7.16 -4.47 1.01
N LEU A 217 -6.54 -3.31 0.76
CA LEU A 217 -6.73 -2.58 -0.50
C LEU A 217 -6.27 -3.39 -1.71
N GLN A 218 -5.11 -4.05 -1.61
CA GLN A 218 -4.61 -4.93 -2.67
C GLN A 218 -5.54 -6.13 -2.88
N TYR A 219 -6.02 -6.74 -1.79
CA TYR A 219 -7.03 -7.79 -1.85
C TYR A 219 -8.28 -7.33 -2.63
N LEU A 220 -8.82 -6.15 -2.30
CA LEU A 220 -10.03 -5.61 -2.91
C LEU A 220 -9.87 -5.33 -4.41
N GLN A 221 -8.69 -4.91 -4.86
CA GLN A 221 -8.40 -4.75 -6.29
C GLN A 221 -8.45 -6.07 -7.07
N THR A 222 -8.13 -7.19 -6.41
CA THR A 222 -8.21 -8.54 -6.99
C THR A 222 -9.58 -9.20 -6.83
N ALA A 223 -10.52 -8.59 -6.10
CA ALA A 223 -11.80 -9.22 -5.80
C ALA A 223 -12.62 -9.51 -7.06
N GLN A 224 -12.62 -8.58 -8.03
CA GLN A 224 -13.36 -8.72 -9.28
C GLN A 224 -12.78 -9.81 -10.19
N SER A 225 -11.46 -9.96 -10.26
CA SER A 225 -10.83 -11.03 -11.05
C SER A 225 -11.06 -12.42 -10.46
N ARG A 226 -11.31 -12.50 -9.15
CA ARG A 226 -11.71 -13.72 -8.43
C ARG A 226 -13.22 -14.01 -8.51
N GLY A 227 -14.00 -13.18 -9.22
CA GLY A 227 -15.45 -13.36 -9.36
C GLY A 227 -16.26 -13.05 -8.11
N MET A 228 -15.70 -12.30 -7.15
CA MET A 228 -16.42 -11.89 -5.93
C MET A 228 -17.05 -10.50 -6.12
N ASP A 229 -18.23 -10.28 -5.53
CA ASP A 229 -18.86 -8.95 -5.54
C ASP A 229 -18.12 -8.01 -4.59
N LEU A 230 -17.52 -6.97 -5.17
CA LEU A 230 -16.81 -5.91 -4.44
C LEU A 230 -17.72 -5.19 -3.44
N VAL A 231 -19.01 -4.99 -3.77
CA VAL A 231 -19.95 -4.28 -2.89
C VAL A 231 -20.22 -5.10 -1.64
N GLU A 232 -20.53 -6.39 -1.78
CA GLU A 232 -20.77 -7.28 -0.64
C GLU A 232 -19.56 -7.34 0.29
N ILE A 233 -18.35 -7.52 -0.27
CA ILE A 233 -17.10 -7.61 0.49
C ILE A 233 -16.84 -6.32 1.26
N LEU A 234 -16.95 -5.16 0.62
CA LEU A 234 -16.72 -3.87 1.27
C LEU A 234 -17.75 -3.60 2.36
N SER A 235 -19.03 -3.86 2.10
CA SER A 235 -20.08 -3.69 3.09
C SER A 235 -19.88 -4.59 4.31
N PHE A 236 -19.46 -5.84 4.08
CA PHE A 236 -19.09 -6.76 5.17
C PHE A 236 -17.85 -6.29 5.94
N LEU A 237 -16.83 -5.78 5.24
CA LEU A 237 -15.63 -5.24 5.88
C LEU A 237 -15.94 -4.06 6.81
N PHE A 238 -16.78 -3.14 6.34
CA PHE A 238 -17.24 -2.04 7.19
C PHE A 238 -18.11 -2.52 8.34
N GLN A 239 -18.98 -3.51 8.12
CA GLN A 239 -19.75 -4.12 9.21
C GLN A 239 -18.86 -4.77 10.29
N LEU A 240 -17.79 -5.47 9.89
CA LEU A 240 -16.83 -6.05 10.83
C LEU A 240 -16.18 -5.01 11.74
N SER A 241 -15.93 -3.80 11.22
CA SER A 241 -15.35 -2.72 12.00
C SER A 241 -16.20 -2.21 13.17
N PHE A 242 -17.52 -2.41 13.07
CA PHE A 242 -18.48 -2.06 14.13
C PHE A 242 -18.85 -3.25 15.02
N SER A 243 -18.19 -4.40 14.83
CA SER A 243 -18.42 -5.57 15.65
C SER A 243 -17.81 -5.42 17.05
N THR A 244 -18.42 -6.10 18.02
CA THR A 244 -17.96 -6.11 19.41
C THR A 244 -16.92 -7.22 19.60
N LEU A 245 -15.74 -6.84 20.09
CA LEU A 245 -14.66 -7.79 20.38
C LEU A 245 -15.12 -8.83 21.42
N GLY A 246 -14.88 -10.11 21.14
CA GLY A 246 -15.29 -11.22 22.00
C GLY A 246 -16.74 -11.70 21.80
N LYS A 247 -17.55 -10.99 21.01
CA LYS A 247 -18.89 -11.48 20.60
C LYS A 247 -18.76 -12.39 19.38
N ASP A 248 -19.53 -13.46 19.34
CA ASP A 248 -19.67 -14.31 18.17
C ASP A 248 -20.79 -13.83 17.24
N TYR A 249 -20.61 -14.10 15.97
CA TYR A 249 -21.53 -13.72 14.90
C TYR A 249 -21.87 -14.91 14.02
N SER A 250 -23.11 -14.94 13.52
CA SER A 250 -23.59 -16.02 12.67
C SER A 250 -23.08 -15.87 11.23
N VAL A 251 -22.75 -17.00 10.61
CA VAL A 251 -22.42 -17.12 9.18
C VAL A 251 -23.68 -17.40 8.34
N GLU A 252 -24.82 -17.64 8.97
CA GLU A 252 -26.08 -17.91 8.29
C GLU A 252 -26.52 -16.70 7.43
N GLY A 253 -26.96 -16.95 6.19
CA GLY A 253 -27.37 -15.90 5.25
C GLY A 253 -26.25 -15.29 4.39
N MET A 254 -24.98 -15.65 4.62
CA MET A 254 -23.87 -15.18 3.78
C MET A 254 -23.86 -15.87 2.41
N SER A 255 -23.60 -15.10 1.35
CA SER A 255 -23.36 -15.57 -0.01
C SER A 255 -22.05 -16.36 -0.12
N ASP A 256 -21.89 -17.18 -1.15
CA ASP A 256 -20.66 -17.96 -1.38
C ASP A 256 -19.41 -17.06 -1.52
N SER A 257 -19.58 -15.86 -2.10
CA SER A 257 -18.55 -14.81 -2.16
C SER A 257 -18.10 -14.39 -0.76
N LEU A 258 -19.05 -14.09 0.13
CA LEU A 258 -18.76 -13.70 1.52
C LEU A 258 -18.16 -14.85 2.34
N LEU A 259 -18.61 -16.09 2.12
CA LEU A 259 -18.04 -17.26 2.78
C LEU A 259 -16.58 -17.47 2.39
N ASN A 260 -16.26 -17.32 1.10
CA ASN A 260 -14.88 -17.39 0.62
C ASN A 260 -14.03 -16.25 1.18
N PHE A 261 -14.57 -15.02 1.19
CA PHE A 261 -13.89 -13.88 1.79
C PHE A 261 -13.63 -14.08 3.30
N LEU A 262 -14.59 -14.63 4.04
CA LEU A 262 -14.45 -14.95 5.45
C LEU A 262 -13.32 -15.96 5.70
N GLN A 263 -13.11 -16.92 4.80
CA GLN A 263 -11.96 -17.83 4.91
C GLN A 263 -10.62 -17.12 4.70
N HIS A 264 -10.55 -16.17 3.77
CA HIS A 264 -9.33 -15.37 3.60
C HIS A 264 -9.08 -14.49 4.84
N LEU A 265 -10.11 -13.82 5.37
CA LEU A 265 -9.99 -13.05 6.62
C LEU A 265 -9.54 -13.93 7.81
N ARG A 266 -9.96 -15.19 7.84
CA ARG A 266 -9.51 -16.16 8.83
C ARG A 266 -8.04 -16.48 8.70
N GLU A 267 -7.55 -16.68 7.47
CA GLU A 267 -6.13 -16.93 7.19
C GLU A 267 -5.26 -15.73 7.59
N PHE A 268 -5.76 -14.50 7.42
CA PHE A 268 -5.05 -13.28 7.80
C PHE A 268 -5.09 -12.97 9.30
N GLY A 269 -5.86 -13.73 10.09
CA GLY A 269 -6.05 -13.46 11.52
C GLY A 269 -7.02 -12.32 11.84
N LEU A 270 -7.76 -11.80 10.84
CA LEU A 270 -8.79 -10.75 11.03
C LEU A 270 -10.07 -11.32 11.66
N VAL A 271 -10.33 -12.61 11.42
CA VAL A 271 -11.46 -13.32 12.00
C VAL A 271 -10.99 -14.66 12.55
N PHE A 272 -11.48 -15.05 13.71
CA PHE A 272 -11.33 -16.39 14.23
C PHE A 272 -12.54 -17.25 13.87
N GLN A 273 -12.27 -18.41 13.29
CA GLN A 273 -13.29 -19.42 13.03
C GLN A 273 -12.70 -20.80 13.39
N ARG A 274 -13.35 -21.51 14.31
CA ARG A 274 -12.83 -22.79 14.85
C ARG A 274 -12.62 -23.84 13.76
N LYS A 275 -13.54 -23.92 12.80
CA LYS A 275 -13.51 -24.83 11.63
C LYS A 275 -13.94 -24.06 10.40
N ARG A 276 -13.44 -24.42 9.21
CA ARG A 276 -13.80 -23.81 7.92
C ARG A 276 -15.32 -23.71 7.69
N LYS A 277 -16.08 -24.70 8.17
CA LYS A 277 -17.55 -24.79 8.06
C LYS A 277 -18.29 -24.42 9.36
N SER A 278 -17.65 -23.70 10.29
CA SER A 278 -18.32 -23.29 11.53
C SER A 278 -19.41 -22.26 11.21
N ARG A 279 -20.57 -22.39 11.85
CA ARG A 279 -21.66 -21.40 11.73
C ARG A 279 -21.41 -20.10 12.50
N ARG A 280 -20.33 -20.05 13.28
CA ARG A 280 -19.95 -18.89 14.09
C ARG A 280 -18.54 -18.44 13.75
N TYR A 281 -18.35 -17.13 13.81
CA TYR A 281 -17.04 -16.47 13.71
C TYR A 281 -16.89 -15.38 14.78
N TYR A 282 -15.65 -15.05 15.12
CA TYR A 282 -15.29 -14.02 16.09
C TYR A 282 -14.37 -13.00 15.43
N PRO A 283 -14.74 -11.72 15.33
CA PRO A 283 -13.84 -10.69 14.82
C PRO A 283 -12.70 -10.46 15.81
N THR A 284 -11.49 -10.26 15.28
CA THR A 284 -10.32 -9.90 16.09
C THR A 284 -10.16 -8.38 16.16
N ARG A 285 -9.31 -7.89 17.06
CA ARG A 285 -9.03 -6.46 17.18
C ARG A 285 -8.46 -5.87 15.88
N LEU A 286 -7.72 -6.68 15.11
CA LEU A 286 -7.17 -6.28 13.81
C LEU A 286 -8.29 -5.92 12.80
N ALA A 287 -9.40 -6.67 12.76
CA ALA A 287 -10.54 -6.36 11.90
C ALA A 287 -11.30 -5.11 12.36
N ILE A 288 -11.46 -4.92 13.67
CA ILE A 288 -12.18 -3.77 14.24
C ILE A 288 -11.43 -2.46 13.92
N ASN A 289 -10.10 -2.48 14.03
CA ASN A 289 -9.25 -1.31 13.80
C ASN A 289 -8.96 -1.04 12.30
N LEU A 290 -9.33 -1.96 11.40
CA LEU A 290 -9.01 -1.84 9.98
C LEU A 290 -9.67 -0.63 9.33
N SER A 291 -10.94 -0.36 9.64
CA SER A 291 -11.69 0.73 8.98
C SER A 291 -11.44 2.10 9.60
N SER A 292 -10.88 2.17 10.82
CA SER A 292 -10.58 3.45 11.48
C SER A 292 -9.42 4.21 10.84
N GLY A 293 -8.85 3.66 9.76
CA GLY A 293 -7.86 4.31 8.94
C GLY A 293 -6.56 4.63 9.68
N VAL A 294 -5.57 5.03 8.89
CA VAL A 294 -4.27 5.52 9.38
C VAL A 294 -4.43 6.76 10.28
N SER A 295 -5.58 7.44 10.20
CA SER A 295 -5.86 8.69 10.91
C SER A 295 -6.20 8.50 12.40
N GLY A 296 -6.63 7.30 12.83
CA GLY A 296 -6.95 7.00 14.22
C GLY A 296 -5.82 6.32 15.02
N ALA A 297 -4.77 5.83 14.34
CA ALA A 297 -3.71 5.02 14.95
C ALA A 297 -2.63 5.82 15.69
N GLY A 298 -2.84 7.11 15.96
CA GLY A 298 -1.93 7.96 16.75
C GLY A 298 -1.74 7.54 18.23
N GLY A 299 -2.29 6.39 18.64
CA GLY A 299 -2.20 5.84 20.00
C GLY A 299 -1.53 4.47 20.10
N THR A 300 -1.07 3.84 19.01
CA THR A 300 -0.33 2.57 19.13
C THR A 300 1.09 2.86 19.56
N VAL A 301 1.33 2.69 20.87
CA VAL A 301 2.61 2.55 21.58
C VAL A 301 3.81 2.65 20.64
N HIS A 302 4.51 3.79 20.66
CA HIS A 302 5.87 3.88 20.11
C HIS A 302 6.65 2.71 20.70
N GLN A 303 6.82 1.63 19.92
CA GLN A 303 7.69 0.54 20.33
C GLN A 303 9.06 1.18 20.55
N PRO A 304 9.64 1.05 21.75
CA PRO A 304 10.92 1.65 22.04
C PRO A 304 11.91 1.17 20.98
N GLY A 305 12.65 2.11 20.39
CA GLY A 305 13.71 1.75 19.47
C GLY A 305 14.69 0.81 20.17
N PHE A 306 15.14 -0.22 19.46
CA PHE A 306 15.89 -1.33 20.02
C PHE A 306 17.26 -1.52 19.38
N ILE A 307 17.58 -0.74 18.35
CA ILE A 307 18.80 -0.89 17.56
C ILE A 307 19.85 0.14 17.99
N VAL A 308 21.06 -0.33 18.26
CA VAL A 308 22.26 0.48 18.46
C VAL A 308 23.25 0.21 17.32
N VAL A 309 23.79 1.26 16.71
CA VAL A 309 24.73 1.16 15.59
C VAL A 309 26.05 1.85 15.93
N GLU A 310 27.16 1.14 15.81
CA GLU A 310 28.51 1.64 16.10
C GLU A 310 29.32 1.93 14.82
N THR A 311 30.31 2.82 14.92
CA THR A 311 31.18 3.23 13.79
C THR A 311 32.01 2.11 13.16
N ASN A 312 32.13 0.96 13.84
CA ASN A 312 32.79 -0.26 13.36
C ASN A 312 31.85 -1.18 12.55
N TYR A 313 30.69 -0.66 12.12
CA TYR A 313 29.65 -1.38 11.37
C TYR A 313 28.92 -2.47 12.16
N ARG A 314 29.08 -2.52 13.49
CA ARG A 314 28.31 -3.43 14.35
C ARG A 314 26.94 -2.86 14.69
N LEU A 315 25.97 -3.76 14.67
CA LEU A 315 24.57 -3.57 15.04
C LEU A 315 24.29 -4.39 16.29
N TYR A 316 23.70 -3.76 17.29
CA TYR A 316 23.22 -4.41 18.50
C TYR A 316 21.72 -4.18 18.61
N ALA A 317 20.94 -5.25 18.61
CA ALA A 317 19.48 -5.18 18.65
C ALA A 317 18.96 -5.85 19.92
N TYR A 318 18.30 -5.07 20.78
CA TYR A 318 17.72 -5.54 22.03
C TYR A 318 16.27 -5.95 21.81
N THR A 319 16.06 -7.16 21.29
CA THR A 319 14.73 -7.67 20.96
C THR A 319 14.65 -9.18 21.12
N GLU A 320 13.47 -9.65 21.55
CA GLU A 320 13.09 -11.06 21.59
C GLU A 320 12.28 -11.46 20.33
N SER A 321 11.88 -10.48 19.51
CA SER A 321 11.03 -10.70 18.34
C SER A 321 11.82 -11.32 17.19
N GLU A 322 11.49 -12.58 16.86
CA GLU A 322 12.04 -13.31 15.71
C GLU A 322 11.91 -12.52 14.40
N LEU A 323 10.78 -11.81 14.22
CA LEU A 323 10.53 -11.02 13.03
C LEU A 323 11.52 -9.86 12.90
N GLN A 324 11.78 -9.14 14.00
CA GLN A 324 12.72 -8.03 14.00
C GLN A 324 14.16 -8.51 13.74
N ILE A 325 14.50 -9.67 14.29
CA ILE A 325 15.78 -10.34 14.05
C ILE A 325 15.92 -10.73 12.57
N ALA A 326 14.87 -11.31 11.99
CA ALA A 326 14.85 -11.69 10.58
C ALA A 326 14.95 -10.46 9.65
N LEU A 327 14.32 -9.33 10.01
CA LEU A 327 14.45 -8.07 9.28
C LEU A 327 15.89 -7.52 9.27
N ILE A 328 16.60 -7.62 10.40
CA ILE A 328 18.01 -7.21 10.49
C ILE A 328 18.90 -8.12 9.62
N ALA A 329 18.62 -9.43 9.63
CA ALA A 329 19.36 -10.40 8.82
C ALA A 329 19.24 -10.17 7.29
N LEU A 330 18.23 -9.43 6.83
CA LEU A 330 18.08 -9.10 5.40
C LEU A 330 19.20 -8.20 4.85
N PHE A 331 19.87 -7.42 5.69
CA PHE A 331 20.90 -6.46 5.26
C PHE A 331 22.19 -6.50 6.10
N SER A 332 22.30 -7.44 7.03
CA SER A 332 23.47 -7.59 7.90
C SER A 332 23.78 -9.06 8.17
N GLU A 333 25.05 -9.34 8.47
CA GLU A 333 25.52 -10.65 8.88
C GLU A 333 25.31 -10.84 10.39
N MET A 334 24.59 -11.90 10.77
CA MET A 334 24.29 -12.20 12.17
C MET A 334 25.50 -12.88 12.83
N LEU A 335 26.10 -12.24 13.84
CA LEU A 335 27.30 -12.75 14.52
C LEU A 335 26.95 -13.59 15.75
N TYR A 336 26.13 -13.02 16.65
CA TYR A 336 25.78 -13.65 17.91
C TYR A 336 24.31 -13.43 18.24
N ARG A 337 23.69 -14.45 18.83
CA ARG A 337 22.32 -14.40 19.31
C ARG A 337 22.27 -14.79 20.78
N PHE A 338 21.89 -13.83 21.62
CA PHE A 338 21.54 -14.02 23.01
C PHE A 338 20.01 -14.00 23.16
N PRO A 339 19.44 -14.39 24.32
CA PRO A 339 17.99 -14.45 24.50
C PRO A 339 17.27 -13.13 24.16
N ASN A 340 17.84 -11.99 24.56
CA ASN A 340 17.20 -10.67 24.46
C ASN A 340 18.05 -9.68 23.65
N MET A 341 19.09 -10.17 22.96
CA MET A 341 20.06 -9.33 22.27
C MET A 341 20.66 -10.06 21.07
N VAL A 342 20.75 -9.37 19.95
CA VAL A 342 21.42 -9.85 18.75
C VAL A 342 22.54 -8.91 18.38
N VAL A 343 23.68 -9.49 17.99
CA VAL A 343 24.82 -8.76 17.43
C VAL A 343 24.94 -9.13 15.96
N ALA A 344 24.93 -8.12 15.11
CA ALA A 344 25.09 -8.26 13.67
C ALA A 344 26.17 -7.28 13.15
N GLN A 345 26.64 -7.50 11.94
CA GLN A 345 27.61 -6.64 11.27
C GLN A 345 27.13 -6.30 9.87
N VAL A 346 27.15 -5.00 9.53
CA VAL A 346 26.84 -4.55 8.17
C VAL A 346 28.08 -4.73 7.31
N THR A 347 28.02 -5.61 6.32
CA THR A 347 29.12 -5.89 5.39
C THR A 347 28.75 -5.44 3.99
N ARG A 348 29.76 -5.35 3.11
CA ARG A 348 29.56 -5.04 1.69
C ARG A 348 28.65 -6.07 1.04
N GLU A 349 28.91 -7.34 1.33
CA GLU A 349 28.20 -8.50 0.79
C GLU A 349 26.74 -8.50 1.26
N SER A 350 26.48 -8.25 2.56
CA SER A 350 25.13 -8.22 3.11
C SER A 350 24.29 -7.10 2.51
N VAL A 351 24.87 -5.91 2.33
CA VAL A 351 24.18 -4.77 1.73
C VAL A 351 23.94 -4.99 0.23
N GLN A 352 24.92 -5.51 -0.51
CA GLN A 352 24.76 -5.82 -1.93
C GLN A 352 23.70 -6.90 -2.18
N GLN A 353 23.61 -7.90 -1.28
CA GLN A 353 22.56 -8.91 -1.31
C GLN A 353 21.18 -8.31 -1.02
N ALA A 354 21.06 -7.45 -0.01
CA ALA A 354 19.82 -6.74 0.30
C ALA A 354 19.31 -5.93 -0.92
N ILE A 355 20.22 -5.21 -1.58
CA ILE A 355 19.93 -4.42 -2.78
C ILE A 355 19.56 -5.33 -3.96
N ALA A 356 20.15 -6.52 -4.08
CA ALA A 356 19.77 -7.52 -5.07
C ALA A 356 18.30 -7.97 -4.90
N SER A 357 17.90 -8.17 -3.65
CA SER A 357 16.52 -8.51 -3.30
C SER A 357 15.58 -7.32 -3.58
N GLY A 358 16.07 -6.10 -3.46
CA GLY A 358 15.36 -4.86 -3.80
C GLY A 358 15.33 -3.84 -2.66
N ILE A 359 16.03 -4.10 -1.57
CA ILE A 359 16.08 -3.22 -0.41
C ILE A 359 17.10 -2.11 -0.69
N THR A 360 16.64 -0.86 -0.78
CA THR A 360 17.53 0.29 -1.12
C THR A 360 18.35 0.73 0.10
N ALA A 361 19.50 1.35 -0.14
CA ALA A 361 20.32 1.91 0.95
C ALA A 361 19.53 2.89 1.80
N GLN A 362 18.67 3.69 1.18
CA GLN A 362 17.82 4.66 1.88
C GLN A 362 16.78 3.97 2.78
N GLN A 363 16.23 2.82 2.37
CA GLN A 363 15.30 2.04 3.20
C GLN A 363 16.02 1.45 4.42
N ILE A 364 17.23 0.92 4.24
CA ILE A 364 18.07 0.41 5.35
C ILE A 364 18.36 1.54 6.36
N ILE A 365 18.84 2.68 5.87
CA ILE A 365 19.14 3.85 6.71
C ILE A 365 17.89 4.35 7.43
N HIS A 366 16.75 4.38 6.75
CA HIS A 366 15.48 4.78 7.36
C HIS A 366 15.06 3.80 8.47
N PHE A 367 15.15 2.49 8.23
CA PHE A 367 14.86 1.47 9.24
C PHE A 367 15.73 1.63 10.49
N LEU A 368 17.05 1.73 10.31
CA LEU A 368 18.01 1.91 11.41
C LEU A 368 17.73 3.19 12.21
N ARG A 369 17.33 4.27 11.54
CA ARG A 369 17.01 5.55 12.19
C ARG A 369 15.69 5.48 12.97
N THR A 370 14.64 4.94 12.37
CA THR A 370 13.29 4.87 12.98
C THR A 370 13.26 3.91 14.16
N ARG A 371 14.08 2.85 14.16
CA ARG A 371 14.20 1.87 15.24
C ARG A 371 15.42 2.08 16.14
N ALA A 372 16.09 3.23 16.03
CA ALA A 372 17.25 3.57 16.86
C ALA A 372 16.87 3.65 18.33
N HIS A 373 17.74 3.13 19.20
CA HIS A 373 17.55 3.16 20.65
C HIS A 373 17.34 4.60 21.16
N PRO A 374 16.47 4.85 22.18
CA PRO A 374 16.19 6.19 22.70
C PRO A 374 17.42 7.02 23.08
N VAL A 375 18.53 6.36 23.44
CA VAL A 375 19.80 7.05 23.74
C VAL A 375 20.47 7.58 22.47
N MET A 376 20.44 6.85 21.36
CA MET A 376 20.96 7.31 20.07
C MET A 376 20.09 8.39 19.44
N LEU A 377 18.77 8.34 19.64
CA LEU A 377 17.85 9.38 19.16
C LEU A 377 18.15 10.76 19.75
N LYS A 378 18.85 10.84 20.88
CA LYS A 378 19.30 12.11 21.48
C LYS A 378 20.50 12.73 20.75
N GLN A 379 21.20 11.97 19.91
CA GLN A 379 22.39 12.42 19.17
C GLN A 379 22.01 12.93 17.78
N THR A 380 22.73 13.95 17.29
CA THR A 380 22.59 14.48 15.93
C THR A 380 23.95 14.44 15.22
N PRO A 381 24.11 13.66 14.14
CA PRO A 381 23.13 12.74 13.53
C PRO A 381 22.86 11.49 14.40
N VAL A 382 21.65 10.94 14.30
CA VAL A 382 21.23 9.73 15.06
C VAL A 382 22.10 8.52 14.71
N LEU A 383 22.47 8.39 13.44
CA LEU A 383 23.34 7.33 12.95
C LEU A 383 24.71 7.91 12.62
N PRO A 384 25.82 7.20 12.89
CA PRO A 384 27.14 7.64 12.49
C PRO A 384 27.22 7.88 10.97
N PRO A 385 27.73 9.03 10.51
CA PRO A 385 27.74 9.39 9.09
C PRO A 385 28.55 8.39 8.25
N THR A 386 29.65 7.86 8.81
CA THR A 386 30.50 6.84 8.17
C THR A 386 29.70 5.63 7.70
N ILE A 387 28.75 5.16 8.51
CA ILE A 387 27.91 3.99 8.18
C ILE A 387 26.92 4.35 7.10
N THR A 388 26.26 5.51 7.23
CA THR A 388 25.26 5.93 6.24
C THR A 388 25.88 6.16 4.86
N ASP A 389 27.09 6.70 4.82
CA ASP A 389 27.80 6.93 3.56
C ASP A 389 28.35 5.62 2.99
N GLN A 390 28.87 4.72 3.83
CA GLN A 390 29.34 3.42 3.38
C GLN A 390 28.23 2.55 2.76
N ILE A 391 27.03 2.52 3.36
CA ILE A 391 25.87 1.81 2.81
C ILE A 391 25.48 2.40 1.43
N ARG A 392 25.50 3.72 1.28
CA ARG A 392 25.26 4.37 -0.02
C ARG A 392 26.34 4.05 -1.04
N LEU A 393 27.61 4.03 -0.63
CA LEU A 393 28.72 3.68 -1.52
C LEU A 393 28.58 2.24 -2.03
N TRP A 394 28.22 1.28 -1.17
CA TRP A 394 27.98 -0.10 -1.58
C TRP A 394 26.81 -0.25 -2.56
N GLU A 395 25.78 0.59 -2.47
CA GLU A 395 24.71 0.68 -3.48
C GLU A 395 25.23 1.24 -4.81
N LEU A 396 25.96 2.35 -4.75
CA LEU A 396 26.54 3.00 -5.92
C LEU A 396 27.52 2.11 -6.68
N GLU A 397 28.24 1.21 -6.00
CA GLU A 397 29.13 0.24 -6.63
C GLU A 397 28.41 -0.69 -7.62
N ARG A 398 27.13 -1.00 -7.37
CA ARG A 398 26.31 -1.83 -8.26
C ARG A 398 25.73 -1.04 -9.43
N ASP A 399 25.34 0.21 -9.19
CA ASP A 399 24.73 1.10 -10.18
C ASP A 399 25.71 1.71 -11.21
N ARG A 400 26.96 1.24 -11.22
CA ARG A 400 28.03 1.75 -12.12
C ARG A 400 27.82 1.39 -13.59
N LEU A 401 27.12 0.29 -13.88
CA LEU A 401 26.96 -0.22 -15.24
C LEU A 401 25.51 -0.08 -15.69
N ARG A 402 25.30 0.69 -16.75
CA ARG A 402 24.03 0.71 -17.49
C ARG A 402 24.20 -0.07 -18.77
N PHE A 403 23.52 -1.19 -18.87
CA PHE A 403 23.45 -1.95 -20.10
C PHE A 403 22.36 -1.34 -20.99
N THR A 404 22.67 -1.10 -22.25
CA THR A 404 21.69 -0.64 -23.24
C THR A 404 21.88 -1.48 -24.49
N GLU A 405 20.85 -2.22 -24.86
CA GLU A 405 20.86 -2.98 -26.11
C GLU A 405 20.89 -2.00 -27.29
N GLY A 406 21.66 -2.33 -28.31
CA GLY A 406 21.81 -1.48 -29.48
C GLY A 406 22.53 -2.17 -30.62
N VAL A 407 22.41 -1.60 -31.81
CA VAL A 407 23.10 -2.03 -33.01
C VAL A 407 24.27 -1.09 -33.28
N LEU A 408 25.48 -1.64 -33.32
CA LEU A 408 26.70 -0.91 -33.63
C LEU A 408 26.86 -0.75 -35.15
N TYR A 409 26.95 0.49 -35.60
CA TYR A 409 27.42 0.84 -36.95
C TYR A 409 28.89 1.23 -36.87
N ASN A 410 29.70 0.53 -37.66
CA ASN A 410 31.14 0.73 -37.78
C ASN A 410 31.54 0.69 -39.26
N GLN A 411 32.84 0.86 -39.55
CA GLN A 411 33.43 0.74 -40.89
C GLN A 411 32.86 1.72 -41.94
N PHE A 412 32.56 2.96 -41.53
CA PHE A 412 32.26 4.02 -42.49
C PHE A 412 33.50 4.34 -43.34
N LEU A 413 33.34 4.36 -44.67
CA LEU A 413 34.42 4.64 -45.61
C LEU A 413 34.81 6.12 -45.58
N SER A 414 33.80 7.01 -45.60
CA SER A 414 33.96 8.46 -45.56
C SER A 414 33.52 9.05 -44.21
N GLN A 415 34.14 10.16 -43.81
CA GLN A 415 33.71 10.96 -42.65
C GLN A 415 32.33 11.58 -42.90
N VAL A 416 32.06 12.00 -44.13
CA VAL A 416 30.79 12.63 -44.53
C VAL A 416 29.63 11.65 -44.39
N ASP A 417 29.84 10.40 -44.80
CA ASP A 417 28.86 9.32 -44.68
C ASP A 417 28.48 9.03 -43.22
N PHE A 418 29.49 9.03 -42.35
CA PHE A 418 29.30 8.88 -40.91
C PHE A 418 28.49 10.03 -40.33
N GLU A 419 28.87 11.28 -40.63
CA GLU A 419 28.19 12.47 -40.11
C GLU A 419 26.74 12.58 -40.60
N LEU A 420 26.47 12.20 -41.85
CA LEU A 420 25.12 12.18 -42.42
C LEU A 420 24.21 11.19 -41.67
N LEU A 421 24.69 9.97 -41.43
CA LEU A 421 23.92 8.92 -40.76
C LEU A 421 23.78 9.22 -39.26
N LEU A 422 24.80 9.84 -38.65
CA LEU A 422 24.77 10.33 -37.28
C LEU A 422 23.73 11.43 -37.09
N ALA A 423 23.69 12.42 -37.97
CA ALA A 423 22.71 13.50 -37.94
C ALA A 423 21.27 12.95 -38.03
N HIS A 424 21.03 12.01 -38.95
CA HIS A 424 19.72 11.40 -39.11
C HIS A 424 19.29 10.57 -37.89
N ALA A 425 20.20 9.79 -37.29
CA ALA A 425 19.89 9.02 -36.08
C ALA A 425 19.63 9.92 -34.86
N ARG A 426 20.28 11.08 -34.80
CA ARG A 426 20.06 12.09 -33.76
C ARG A 426 18.71 12.79 -33.93
N GLU A 427 18.32 13.10 -35.17
CA GLU A 427 17.02 13.68 -35.50
C GLU A 427 15.85 12.74 -35.18
N LEU A 428 16.01 11.44 -35.43
CA LEU A 428 15.04 10.41 -35.06
C LEU A 428 15.00 10.10 -33.55
N GLY A 429 15.95 10.60 -32.75
CA GLY A 429 16.03 10.32 -31.32
C GLY A 429 16.39 8.87 -30.97
N VAL A 430 17.06 8.15 -31.90
CA VAL A 430 17.38 6.71 -31.75
C VAL A 430 18.86 6.45 -31.43
N LEU A 431 19.69 7.49 -31.40
CA LEU A 431 21.12 7.41 -31.11
C LEU A 431 21.39 7.12 -29.62
N VAL A 432 22.15 6.07 -29.32
CA VAL A 432 22.54 5.66 -27.97
C VAL A 432 23.96 6.10 -27.62
N PHE A 433 24.89 5.96 -28.56
CA PHE A 433 26.30 6.29 -28.36
C PHE A 433 26.94 6.73 -29.69
N GLU A 434 27.93 7.61 -29.62
CA GLU A 434 28.72 8.05 -30.78
C GLU A 434 30.20 8.18 -30.44
N ASN A 435 31.06 7.95 -31.42
CA ASN A 435 32.48 8.22 -31.35
C ASN A 435 32.99 8.67 -32.72
N SER A 436 33.12 9.98 -32.90
CA SER A 436 33.55 10.59 -34.17
C SER A 436 34.98 10.23 -34.55
N ALA A 437 35.89 10.06 -33.58
CA ALA A 437 37.29 9.72 -33.86
C ALA A 437 37.44 8.32 -34.47
N LYS A 438 36.61 7.37 -34.06
CA LYS A 438 36.58 6.01 -34.60
C LYS A 438 35.51 5.79 -35.68
N ARG A 439 34.69 6.80 -35.98
CA ARG A 439 33.51 6.70 -36.86
C ARG A 439 32.59 5.55 -36.42
N LEU A 440 32.18 5.56 -35.16
CA LEU A 440 31.29 4.55 -34.57
C LEU A 440 30.02 5.21 -34.07
N MET A 441 28.90 4.54 -34.22
CA MET A 441 27.65 4.93 -33.56
C MET A 441 26.83 3.71 -33.18
N VAL A 442 26.07 3.82 -32.09
CA VAL A 442 25.15 2.79 -31.62
C VAL A 442 23.75 3.36 -31.67
N VAL A 443 22.82 2.61 -32.28
CA VAL A 443 21.42 2.99 -32.41
C VAL A 443 20.55 1.98 -31.66
N THR A 444 19.39 2.40 -31.17
CA THR A 444 18.42 1.47 -30.56
C THR A 444 17.99 0.37 -31.55
N PRO A 445 17.65 -0.85 -31.08
CA PRO A 445 17.18 -1.93 -31.95
C PRO A 445 15.94 -1.54 -32.77
N ALA A 446 15.02 -0.76 -32.18
CA ALA A 446 13.83 -0.25 -32.87
C ALA A 446 14.19 0.70 -34.02
N GLY A 447 15.11 1.65 -33.76
CA GLY A 447 15.55 2.63 -34.75
C GLY A 447 16.48 2.08 -35.85
N HIS A 448 17.01 0.86 -35.69
CA HIS A 448 17.90 0.24 -36.68
C HIS A 448 17.25 0.17 -38.07
N SER A 449 15.96 -0.16 -38.13
CA SER A 449 15.24 -0.32 -39.39
C SER A 449 15.15 0.99 -40.20
N ASP A 450 14.84 2.10 -39.53
CA ASP A 450 14.72 3.43 -40.14
C ASP A 450 16.07 3.97 -40.60
N VAL A 451 17.10 3.86 -39.75
CA VAL A 451 18.46 4.29 -40.08
C VAL A 451 19.01 3.49 -41.27
N LYS A 452 18.78 2.18 -41.31
CA LYS A 452 19.16 1.32 -42.45
C LYS A 452 18.41 1.71 -43.73
N ARG A 453 17.13 2.08 -43.62
CA ARG A 453 16.31 2.51 -44.76
C ARG A 453 16.77 3.86 -45.31
N PHE A 454 17.17 4.80 -44.45
CA PHE A 454 17.77 6.06 -44.86
C PHE A 454 19.09 5.86 -45.58
N TRP A 455 19.99 5.03 -45.03
CA TRP A 455 21.28 4.73 -45.66
C TRP A 455 21.15 4.10 -47.05
N LYS A 456 20.22 3.16 -47.21
CA LYS A 456 19.92 2.57 -48.52
C LYS A 456 19.40 3.59 -49.53
N ARG A 457 18.56 4.54 -49.10
CA ARG A 457 18.06 5.62 -49.97
C ARG A 457 19.18 6.55 -50.43
N GLN A 458 20.10 6.92 -49.53
CA GLN A 458 21.25 7.77 -49.87
C GLN A 458 22.21 7.09 -50.84
N LYS A 459 22.52 5.80 -50.64
CA LYS A 459 23.35 5.03 -51.60
C LYS A 459 22.73 4.81 -52.98
N HIS A 460 21.42 4.98 -53.12
CA HIS A 460 20.75 4.94 -54.43
C HIS A 460 20.67 6.33 -55.08
N SER A 461 20.89 7.40 -54.32
CA SER A 461 20.88 8.77 -54.81
C SER A 461 22.28 9.32 -55.13
N SER A 462 23.33 8.62 -54.70
CA SER A 462 24.74 8.84 -55.05
C SER A 462 25.20 7.78 -56.04
#